data_AF-A0AAD1WPN8-F1
#
_entry.id   AF-A0AAD1WPN8-F1
#
_cell.length_a   1.000
_cell.length_b   1.000
_cell.length_c   1.000
_cell.angle_alpha   90.00
_cell.angle_beta   90.00
_cell.angle_gamma   90.00
#
_symmetry.space_group_name_H-M   'P 1'
#
loop_
_entity.id
_entity.type
_entity.pdbx_description
1 polymer ?
#
loop_
_entity_poly.entity_id
_entity_poly.type
_entity_poly.pdbx_seq_one_letter_code
_entity_poly.pdbx_strand_id
1 'polypeptide(L)'
;MTTSDLAKMHLERPLTNNLTINERKALKELKSLDNVIIKPADKGGNIVLLNRDMYIDMCMAHLSDVSNYSVLPSDPTEMYIKEFEALLITALEQKIINMEEFKYLLPHKHPTVATLYCLPKVHKSITTPPGRPIVSGNNCLTERASKFINEILYPYVTDLPSYIQDTKSTLLILEGLQVPPYTLLASLDVVSLYSNIPHKAGIQACRSFLETASYEEAQI
;
A
#
# COMPACT_ATOMS: atom_id res chain seq x y z
N MET A 1 -15.35 -10.61 27.61
CA MET A 1 -13.95 -11.07 27.61
C MET A 1 -13.10 -9.82 27.75
N THR A 2 -12.51 -9.61 28.92
CA THR A 2 -11.77 -8.39 29.26
C THR A 2 -10.33 -8.45 28.74
N THR A 3 -9.66 -7.31 28.60
CA THR A 3 -8.21 -7.24 28.28
C THR A 3 -7.35 -8.02 29.26
N SER A 4 -7.82 -8.20 30.51
CA SER A 4 -7.16 -9.03 31.52
C SER A 4 -7.27 -10.53 31.26
N ASP A 5 -8.32 -10.98 30.57
CA ASP A 5 -8.53 -12.39 30.21
C ASP A 5 -7.61 -12.81 29.06
N LEU A 6 -7.33 -11.90 28.13
CA LEU A 6 -6.37 -12.11 27.03
C LEU A 6 -4.92 -12.19 27.52
N ALA A 7 -4.53 -11.39 28.52
CA ALA A 7 -3.19 -11.42 29.11
C ALA A 7 -2.90 -12.73 29.87
N LYS A 8 -3.94 -13.37 30.42
CA LYS A 8 -3.85 -14.67 31.12
C LYS A 8 -3.85 -15.88 30.19
N MET A 9 -4.13 -15.71 28.90
CA MET A 9 -3.86 -16.74 27.89
C MET A 9 -2.36 -16.77 27.57
N HIS A 10 -1.53 -17.04 28.59
CA HIS A 10 -0.23 -17.65 28.36
C HIS A 10 -0.50 -19.06 27.81
N LEU A 11 -0.77 -19.13 26.51
CA LEU A 11 -0.55 -20.35 25.77
C LEU A 11 0.94 -20.59 25.86
N GLU A 12 1.35 -21.40 26.84
CA GLU A 12 2.57 -22.21 26.72
C GLU A 12 2.34 -23.14 25.52
N ARG A 13 2.40 -22.58 24.30
CA ARG A 13 2.48 -23.38 23.10
C ARG A 13 3.76 -24.16 23.27
N PRO A 14 3.72 -25.50 23.28
CA PRO A 14 4.95 -26.25 23.22
C PRO A 14 5.72 -25.70 22.01
N LEU A 15 7.01 -25.37 22.19
CA LEU A 15 7.93 -24.97 21.12
C LEU A 15 8.22 -26.16 20.17
N THR A 16 7.27 -27.07 20.02
CA THR A 16 7.34 -28.18 19.09
C THR A 16 6.98 -27.65 17.72
N ASN A 17 7.80 -28.03 16.76
CA ASN A 17 7.60 -27.65 15.38
C ASN A 17 6.29 -28.27 14.89
N ASN A 18 5.40 -27.48 14.29
CA ASN A 18 4.11 -27.95 13.76
C ASN A 18 4.23 -28.75 12.45
N LEU A 19 5.47 -28.98 11.99
CA LEU A 19 5.79 -29.76 10.82
C LEU A 19 6.53 -31.03 11.22
N THR A 20 6.44 -32.06 10.40
CA THR A 20 7.26 -33.27 10.49
C THR A 20 8.71 -32.98 10.05
N ILE A 21 9.62 -33.93 10.31
CA ILE A 21 11.02 -33.85 9.84
C ILE A 21 11.06 -33.77 8.31
N ASN A 22 10.23 -34.57 7.63
CA ASN A 22 10.19 -34.63 6.18
C ASN A 22 9.65 -33.34 5.56
N GLU A 23 8.58 -32.75 6.13
CA GLU A 23 8.05 -31.47 5.65
C GLU A 23 9.05 -30.32 5.82
N ARG A 24 9.77 -30.28 6.95
CA ARG A 24 10.86 -29.30 7.11
C ARG A 24 11.97 -29.48 6.09
N LYS A 25 12.35 -30.72 5.81
CA LYS A 25 13.35 -31.04 4.79
C LYS A 25 12.86 -30.57 3.42
N ALA A 26 11.62 -30.90 3.05
CA ALA A 26 10.99 -30.47 1.80
C ALA A 26 10.92 -28.94 1.68
N LEU A 27 10.58 -28.21 2.75
CA LEU A 27 10.58 -26.73 2.74
C LEU A 27 11.98 -26.14 2.55
N LYS A 28 13.02 -26.75 3.16
CA LYS A 28 14.41 -26.33 2.95
C LYS A 28 14.84 -26.57 1.50
N GLU A 29 14.50 -27.72 0.95
CA GLU A 29 14.77 -28.07 -0.45
C GLU A 29 14.04 -27.10 -1.40
N LEU A 30 12.74 -26.87 -1.18
CA LEU A 30 11.95 -25.92 -1.97
C LEU A 30 12.53 -24.49 -1.91
N LYS A 31 12.96 -24.05 -0.72
CA LYS A 31 13.60 -22.73 -0.55
C LYS A 31 14.94 -22.64 -1.29
N SER A 32 15.64 -23.75 -1.49
CA SER A 32 16.92 -23.78 -2.21
C SER A 32 16.79 -23.83 -3.73
N LEU A 33 15.56 -23.90 -4.28
CA LEU A 33 15.37 -23.93 -5.73
C LEU A 33 15.50 -22.53 -6.35
N ASP A 34 16.58 -22.33 -7.11
CA ASP A 34 16.88 -21.07 -7.82
C ASP A 34 16.10 -20.87 -9.12
N ASN A 35 15.20 -21.78 -9.49
CA ASN A 35 14.32 -21.64 -10.66
C ASN A 35 12.85 -21.42 -10.29
N VAL A 36 12.53 -21.36 -8.99
CA VAL A 36 11.16 -21.14 -8.50
C VAL A 36 11.06 -19.84 -7.72
N ILE A 37 9.94 -19.14 -7.89
CA ILE A 37 9.52 -17.98 -7.09
C ILE A 37 8.24 -18.35 -6.35
N ILE A 38 8.22 -18.06 -5.05
CA ILE A 38 7.06 -18.28 -4.18
C ILE A 38 6.47 -16.93 -3.81
N LYS A 39 5.20 -16.69 -4.18
CA LYS A 39 4.48 -15.46 -3.88
C LYS A 39 3.06 -15.74 -3.41
N PRO A 40 2.49 -14.89 -2.54
CA PRO A 40 1.06 -14.96 -2.29
C PRO A 40 0.28 -14.58 -3.55
N ALA A 41 -0.88 -15.20 -3.75
CA ALA A 41 -1.82 -14.81 -4.78
C ALA A 41 -2.41 -13.43 -4.46
N ASP A 42 -2.79 -12.70 -5.52
CA ASP A 42 -3.43 -11.39 -5.40
C ASP A 42 -4.76 -11.41 -4.63
N LYS A 43 -5.48 -12.54 -4.69
CA LYS A 43 -6.77 -12.76 -4.01
C LYS A 43 -6.87 -14.21 -3.52
N GLY A 44 -7.62 -14.41 -2.43
CA GLY A 44 -8.00 -15.74 -1.94
C GLY A 44 -6.98 -16.43 -1.04
N GLY A 45 -5.89 -15.76 -0.63
CA GLY A 45 -4.94 -16.29 0.37
C GLY A 45 -4.07 -17.46 -0.11
N ASN A 46 -4.15 -17.85 -1.38
CA ASN A 46 -3.38 -18.95 -1.94
C ASN A 46 -1.88 -18.61 -2.05
N ILE A 47 -1.04 -19.64 -2.02
CA ILE A 47 0.39 -19.55 -2.32
C ILE A 47 0.61 -20.00 -3.76
N VAL A 48 1.39 -19.24 -4.52
CA VAL A 48 1.68 -19.51 -5.94
C VAL A 48 3.17 -19.81 -6.09
N LEU A 49 3.46 -20.95 -6.72
CA LEU A 49 4.80 -21.30 -7.17
C LEU A 49 4.88 -20.98 -8.67
N LEU A 50 5.85 -20.17 -9.06
CA LEU A 50 6.09 -19.75 -10.43
C LEU A 50 7.50 -20.13 -10.86
N ASN A 51 7.68 -20.43 -12.14
CA ASN A 51 9.01 -20.40 -12.73
C ASN A 51 9.57 -18.97 -12.61
N ARG A 52 10.86 -18.86 -12.28
CA ARG A 52 11.55 -17.59 -12.04
C ARG A 52 11.50 -16.66 -13.26
N ASP A 53 11.75 -17.18 -14.45
CA ASP A 53 11.79 -16.40 -15.68
C ASP A 53 10.39 -15.86 -15.99
N MET A 54 9.35 -16.68 -15.87
CA MET A 54 7.96 -16.23 -16.02
C MET A 54 7.60 -15.10 -15.04
N TYR A 55 8.11 -15.15 -13.81
CA TYR A 55 7.88 -14.10 -12.82
C TYR A 55 8.65 -12.82 -13.14
N ILE A 56 9.89 -12.94 -13.65
CA ILE A 56 10.68 -11.80 -14.10
C ILE A 56 9.99 -11.13 -15.30
N ASP A 57 9.58 -11.91 -16.30
CA ASP A 57 8.84 -11.43 -17.47
C ASP A 57 7.55 -10.72 -17.08
N MET A 58 6.84 -11.26 -16.08
CA MET A 58 5.65 -10.61 -15.50
C MET A 58 5.97 -9.23 -14.92
N CYS A 59 7.08 -9.08 -14.20
CA CYS A 59 7.51 -7.79 -13.65
C CYS A 59 7.95 -6.84 -14.78
N MET A 60 8.72 -7.35 -15.74
CA MET A 60 9.25 -6.56 -16.87
C MET A 60 8.14 -6.08 -17.80
N ALA A 61 7.06 -6.84 -17.96
CA ALA A 61 5.89 -6.42 -18.73
C ALA A 61 5.27 -5.12 -18.17
N HIS A 62 5.32 -4.90 -16.85
CA HIS A 62 4.92 -3.62 -16.25
C HIS A 62 6.00 -2.55 -16.46
N LEU A 63 7.25 -2.84 -16.14
CA LEU A 63 8.35 -1.87 -16.19
C LEU A 63 8.70 -1.39 -17.61
N SER A 64 8.32 -2.16 -18.63
CA SER A 64 8.53 -1.81 -20.05
C SER A 64 7.51 -0.80 -20.58
N ASP A 65 6.47 -0.47 -19.80
CA ASP A 65 5.49 0.54 -20.18
C ASP A 65 6.07 1.96 -20.03
N VAL A 66 6.57 2.51 -21.13
CA VAL A 66 7.19 3.83 -21.20
C VAL A 66 6.21 4.99 -20.96
N SER A 67 4.90 4.73 -20.95
CA SER A 67 3.92 5.75 -20.56
C SER A 67 3.90 5.99 -19.05
N ASN A 68 4.30 4.99 -18.27
CA ASN A 68 4.27 5.00 -16.81
C ASN A 68 5.66 4.98 -16.16
N TYR A 69 6.66 4.42 -16.84
CA TYR A 69 8.00 4.21 -16.28
C TYR A 69 9.09 4.78 -17.19
N SER A 70 10.16 5.27 -16.57
CA SER A 70 11.38 5.68 -17.25
C SER A 70 12.60 5.07 -16.57
N VAL A 71 13.59 4.71 -17.38
CA VAL A 71 14.86 4.20 -16.87
C VAL A 71 15.69 5.38 -16.36
N LEU A 72 16.21 5.25 -15.15
CA LEU A 72 17.13 6.23 -14.57
C LEU A 72 18.58 5.87 -14.91
N PRO A 73 19.45 6.87 -15.18
CA PRO A 73 20.85 6.61 -15.53
C PRO A 73 21.68 6.09 -14.35
N SER A 74 21.25 6.36 -13.11
CA SER A 74 21.91 5.93 -11.88
C SER A 74 20.91 5.89 -10.73
N ASP A 75 21.30 5.28 -9.61
CA ASP A 75 20.51 5.30 -8.36
C ASP A 75 20.40 6.74 -7.82
N PRO A 76 19.20 7.34 -7.75
CA PRO A 76 19.02 8.72 -7.30
C PRO A 76 18.89 8.85 -5.77
N THR A 77 19.05 7.77 -4.99
CA THR A 77 18.68 7.74 -3.57
C THR A 77 19.39 8.82 -2.75
N GLU A 78 20.70 8.97 -2.89
CA GLU A 78 21.45 10.01 -2.14
C GLU A 78 21.04 11.43 -2.51
N MET A 79 20.69 11.65 -3.78
CA MET A 79 20.21 12.95 -4.26
C MET A 79 18.86 13.29 -3.62
N TYR A 80 17.92 12.34 -3.63
CA TYR A 80 16.60 12.56 -3.04
C TYR A 80 16.65 12.69 -1.51
N ILE A 81 17.56 12.02 -0.82
CA ILE A 81 17.78 12.24 0.63
C ILE A 81 18.12 13.71 0.89
N LYS A 82 19.09 14.27 0.16
CA LYS A 82 19.52 15.67 0.34
C LYS A 82 18.41 16.65 0.00
N GLU A 83 17.68 16.41 -1.09
CA GLU A 83 16.55 17.24 -1.49
C GLU A 83 15.44 17.23 -0.43
N PHE A 84 15.13 16.05 0.10
CA PHE A 84 14.11 15.89 1.13
C PHE A 84 14.52 16.55 2.46
N GLU A 85 15.78 16.42 2.88
CA GLU A 85 16.30 17.11 4.06
C GLU A 85 16.24 18.65 3.90
N ALA A 86 16.60 19.17 2.72
CA ALA A 86 16.50 20.61 2.43
C ALA A 86 15.06 21.12 2.47
N LEU A 87 14.11 20.32 1.97
CA LEU A 87 12.68 20.60 2.07
C LEU A 87 12.22 20.67 3.54
N LEU A 88 12.63 19.72 4.38
CA LEU A 88 12.27 19.71 5.79
C LEU A 88 12.85 20.91 6.55
N ILE A 89 14.09 21.31 6.25
CA ILE A 89 14.71 22.50 6.84
C ILE A 89 13.90 23.74 6.47
N THR A 90 13.56 23.89 5.19
CA THR A 90 12.74 25.00 4.71
C THR A 90 11.37 25.03 5.40
N ALA A 91 10.71 23.87 5.55
CA ALA A 91 9.43 23.77 6.22
C ALA A 91 9.51 24.16 7.71
N LEU A 92 10.60 23.79 8.40
CA LEU A 92 10.83 24.17 9.79
C LEU A 92 11.09 25.69 9.93
N GLU A 93 11.92 26.27 9.07
CA GLU A 93 12.22 27.71 9.06
C GLU A 93 10.97 28.55 8.78
N GLN A 94 10.11 28.08 7.88
CA GLN A 94 8.82 28.69 7.56
C GLN A 94 7.73 28.39 8.59
N LYS A 95 8.03 27.61 9.64
CA LYS A 95 7.08 27.18 10.68
C LYS A 95 5.86 26.44 10.13
N ILE A 96 6.01 25.78 8.98
CA ILE A 96 5.02 24.86 8.43
C ILE A 96 4.95 23.60 9.30
N ILE A 97 6.11 23.17 9.82
CA ILE A 97 6.23 22.08 10.78
C ILE A 97 6.96 22.57 12.04
N ASN A 98 6.72 21.88 13.15
CA ASN A 98 7.44 22.11 14.40
C ASN A 98 8.68 21.19 14.53
N MET A 99 9.45 21.38 15.60
CA MET A 99 10.70 20.64 15.80
C MET A 99 10.50 19.13 16.06
N GLU A 100 9.38 18.73 16.65
CA GLU A 100 9.07 17.31 16.89
C GLU A 100 8.70 16.62 15.58
N GLU A 101 7.86 17.26 14.76
CA GLU A 101 7.51 16.80 13.41
C GLU A 101 8.74 16.72 12.52
N PHE A 102 9.62 17.73 12.55
CA PHE A 102 10.89 17.70 11.84
C PHE A 102 11.71 16.46 12.21
N LYS A 103 11.90 16.20 13.51
CA LYS A 103 12.65 15.02 13.99
C LYS A 103 12.00 13.71 13.57
N TYR A 104 10.67 13.63 13.56
CA TYR A 104 9.95 12.46 13.08
C TYR A 104 10.18 12.26 11.58
N LEU A 105 10.03 13.31 10.79
CA LEU A 105 10.08 13.29 9.32
C LEU A 105 11.48 13.03 8.77
N LEU A 106 12.55 13.26 9.54
CA LEU A 106 13.91 12.95 9.11
C LEU A 106 14.01 11.52 8.53
N PRO A 107 14.72 11.34 7.41
CA PRO A 107 14.91 10.03 6.80
C PRO A 107 15.44 8.99 7.79
N HIS A 108 15.11 7.72 7.53
CA HIS A 108 15.81 6.63 8.20
C HIS A 108 17.31 6.70 7.90
N LYS A 109 18.16 6.28 8.85
CA LYS A 109 19.63 6.34 8.69
C LYS A 109 20.12 5.63 7.42
N HIS A 110 19.46 4.54 7.04
CA HIS A 110 19.73 3.75 5.85
C HIS A 110 18.40 3.44 5.16
N PRO A 111 17.85 4.37 4.36
CA PRO A 111 16.59 4.16 3.68
C PRO A 111 16.76 3.10 2.60
N THR A 112 15.72 2.28 2.40
CA THR A 112 15.72 1.23 1.39
C THR A 112 15.17 1.77 0.08
N VAL A 113 15.77 1.36 -1.05
CA VAL A 113 15.22 1.64 -2.38
C VAL A 113 13.93 0.86 -2.56
N ALA A 114 12.86 1.58 -2.90
CA ALA A 114 11.55 1.00 -3.11
C ALA A 114 11.60 -0.05 -4.23
N THR A 115 11.31 -1.30 -3.89
CA THR A 115 11.44 -2.43 -4.81
C THR A 115 10.07 -2.85 -5.34
N LEU A 116 9.96 -2.99 -6.66
CA LEU A 116 8.77 -3.53 -7.31
C LEU A 116 8.75 -5.05 -7.22
N TYR A 117 7.58 -5.60 -6.92
CA TYR A 117 7.29 -7.03 -7.03
C TYR A 117 5.86 -7.24 -7.50
N CYS A 118 5.56 -8.41 -8.06
CA CYS A 118 4.22 -8.73 -8.56
C CYS A 118 3.50 -9.75 -7.67
N LEU A 119 2.18 -9.57 -7.51
CA LEU A 119 1.27 -10.58 -6.96
C LEU A 119 0.49 -11.25 -8.10
N PRO A 120 0.53 -12.58 -8.26
CA PRO A 120 -0.13 -13.25 -9.38
C PRO A 120 -1.67 -13.24 -9.24
N LYS A 121 -2.37 -12.76 -10.27
CA LYS A 121 -3.83 -12.74 -10.36
C LYS A 121 -4.38 -14.08 -10.87
N VAL A 122 -4.19 -15.14 -10.09
CA VAL A 122 -4.60 -16.52 -10.46
C VAL A 122 -6.11 -16.70 -10.70
N HIS A 123 -6.93 -15.78 -10.21
CA HIS A 123 -8.37 -15.72 -10.51
C HIS A 123 -8.68 -15.25 -11.93
N LYS A 124 -7.69 -14.72 -12.68
CA LYS A 124 -7.83 -14.36 -14.10
C LYS A 124 -7.29 -15.44 -15.03
N SER A 125 -6.19 -16.08 -14.67
CA SER A 125 -5.61 -17.23 -15.39
C SER A 125 -4.76 -18.04 -14.44
N ILE A 126 -4.91 -19.36 -14.45
CA ILE A 126 -4.14 -20.28 -13.62
C ILE A 126 -2.76 -20.55 -14.24
N THR A 127 -2.69 -20.62 -15.58
CA THR A 127 -1.46 -20.99 -16.31
C THR A 127 -0.53 -19.80 -16.53
N THR A 128 -1.10 -18.63 -16.83
CA THR A 128 -0.36 -17.39 -17.13
C THR A 128 -0.99 -16.21 -16.40
N PRO A 129 -0.97 -16.19 -15.05
CA PRO A 129 -1.61 -15.15 -14.27
C PRO A 129 -0.96 -13.78 -14.55
N PRO A 130 -1.73 -12.73 -14.86
CA PRO A 130 -1.20 -11.38 -14.88
C PRO A 130 -0.70 -10.96 -13.48
N GLY A 131 0.36 -10.15 -13.42
CA GLY A 131 0.86 -9.59 -12.16
C GLY A 131 0.08 -8.35 -11.73
N ARG A 132 -0.17 -8.19 -10.41
CA ARG A 132 -0.41 -6.87 -9.79
C ARG A 132 0.93 -6.30 -9.34
N PRO A 133 1.43 -5.20 -9.93
CA PRO A 133 2.66 -4.58 -9.47
C PRO A 133 2.42 -3.91 -8.12
N ILE A 134 3.33 -4.12 -7.18
CA ILE A 134 3.36 -3.51 -5.86
C ILE A 134 4.76 -2.95 -5.64
N VAL A 135 4.84 -1.73 -5.13
CA VAL A 135 6.09 -1.11 -4.69
C VAL A 135 6.09 -1.10 -3.18
N SER A 136 7.09 -1.73 -2.54
CA SER A 136 7.21 -1.66 -1.08
C SER A 136 7.73 -0.29 -0.65
N GLY A 137 6.94 0.43 0.14
CA GLY A 137 7.34 1.69 0.78
C GLY A 137 7.98 1.51 2.16
N ASN A 138 8.21 0.28 2.62
CA ASN A 138 8.73 0.03 3.96
C ASN A 138 10.20 0.47 4.05
N ASN A 139 10.54 1.20 5.12
CA ASN A 139 11.87 1.76 5.34
C ASN A 139 12.35 2.68 4.19
N CYS A 140 11.44 3.12 3.30
CA CYS A 140 11.78 4.02 2.20
C CYS A 140 11.90 5.46 2.69
N LEU A 141 12.56 6.30 1.89
CA LEU A 141 12.76 7.72 2.17
C LEU A 141 11.45 8.44 2.56
N THR A 142 10.37 8.16 1.83
CA THR A 142 9.08 8.86 1.99
C THR A 142 8.14 8.18 2.98
N GLU A 143 8.50 7.07 3.61
CA GLU A 143 7.57 6.29 4.46
C GLU A 143 6.93 7.13 5.57
N ARG A 144 7.75 7.87 6.31
CA ARG A 144 7.30 8.71 7.42
C ARG A 144 6.51 9.92 6.94
N ALA A 145 6.91 10.50 5.81
CA ALA A 145 6.17 11.58 5.17
C ALA A 145 4.77 11.13 4.72
N SER A 146 4.67 9.95 4.10
CA SER A 146 3.38 9.38 3.72
C SER A 146 2.47 9.11 4.92
N LYS A 147 3.03 8.61 6.04
CA LYS A 147 2.28 8.44 7.29
C LYS A 147 1.82 9.78 7.86
N PHE A 148 2.71 10.76 7.94
CA PHE A 148 2.40 12.10 8.44
C PHE A 148 1.29 12.78 7.62
N ILE A 149 1.39 12.75 6.30
CA ILE A 149 0.34 13.29 5.41
C ILE A 149 -0.97 12.53 5.59
N ASN A 150 -0.93 11.21 5.73
CA ASN A 150 -2.13 10.42 6.00
C ASN A 150 -2.82 10.85 7.30
N GLU A 151 -2.08 11.02 8.40
CA GLU A 151 -2.66 11.46 9.68
C GLU A 151 -3.34 12.83 9.56
N ILE A 152 -2.78 13.75 8.78
CA ILE A 152 -3.38 15.06 8.52
C ILE A 152 -4.65 14.91 7.68
N LEU A 153 -4.61 14.12 6.61
CA LEU A 153 -5.73 14.01 5.66
C LEU A 153 -6.84 13.09 6.16
N TYR A 154 -6.56 12.17 7.10
CA TYR A 154 -7.50 11.12 7.47
C TYR A 154 -8.84 11.64 7.99
N PRO A 155 -8.92 12.58 8.95
CA PRO A 155 -10.20 13.11 9.44
C PRO A 155 -11.05 13.70 8.31
N TYR A 156 -10.40 14.49 7.45
CA TYR A 156 -10.99 15.14 6.30
C TYR A 156 -11.52 14.15 5.25
N VAL A 157 -10.79 13.07 4.98
CA VAL A 157 -11.22 12.03 4.06
C VAL A 157 -12.43 11.27 4.61
N THR A 158 -12.49 11.02 5.92
CA THR A 158 -13.62 10.30 6.54
C THR A 158 -14.92 11.10 6.56
N ASP A 159 -14.83 12.43 6.46
CA ASP A 159 -15.99 13.32 6.41
C ASP A 159 -16.59 13.50 5.00
N LEU A 160 -15.92 12.97 3.97
CA LEU A 160 -16.40 13.08 2.60
C LEU A 160 -17.70 12.30 2.39
N PRO A 161 -18.69 12.84 1.65
CA PRO A 161 -19.92 12.11 1.32
C PRO A 161 -19.69 10.82 0.53
N SER A 162 -18.56 10.71 -0.17
CA SER A 162 -18.15 9.53 -0.94
C SER A 162 -17.35 8.51 -0.14
N TYR A 163 -17.04 8.79 1.14
CA TYR A 163 -16.28 7.89 1.99
C TYR A 163 -17.06 6.61 2.27
N ILE A 164 -16.40 5.48 2.05
CA ILE A 164 -16.92 4.15 2.39
C ILE A 164 -15.85 3.48 3.25
N GLN A 165 -16.21 3.20 4.51
CA GLN A 165 -15.27 2.66 5.50
C GLN A 165 -14.78 1.25 5.15
N ASP A 166 -15.70 0.31 4.96
CA ASP A 166 -15.37 -1.09 4.68
C ASP A 166 -16.54 -1.85 4.01
N THR A 167 -16.31 -3.13 3.74
CA THR A 167 -17.32 -4.02 3.15
C THR A 167 -18.57 -4.14 4.01
N LYS A 168 -18.47 -4.15 5.34
CA LYS A 168 -19.62 -4.28 6.22
C LYS A 168 -20.48 -3.02 6.19
N SER A 169 -19.86 -1.84 6.27
CA SER A 169 -20.57 -0.56 6.14
C SER A 169 -21.27 -0.44 4.79
N THR A 170 -20.63 -0.91 3.72
CA THR A 170 -21.26 -0.96 2.38
C THR A 170 -22.51 -1.84 2.36
N LEU A 171 -22.43 -3.05 2.94
CA LEU A 171 -23.57 -3.97 2.98
C LEU A 171 -24.76 -3.38 3.75
N LEU A 172 -24.50 -2.71 4.88
CA LEU A 172 -25.54 -2.05 5.67
C LEU A 172 -26.24 -0.93 4.89
N ILE A 173 -25.48 -0.13 4.10
CA ILE A 173 -26.06 0.89 3.22
C ILE A 173 -26.97 0.25 2.17
N LEU A 174 -26.52 -0.85 1.55
CA LEU A 174 -27.29 -1.56 0.52
C LEU A 174 -28.55 -2.24 1.08
N GLU A 175 -28.49 -2.82 2.27
CA GLU A 175 -29.65 -3.44 2.94
C GLU A 175 -30.75 -2.41 3.27
N GLY A 176 -30.36 -1.17 3.60
CA GLY A 176 -31.30 -0.08 3.86
C GLY A 176 -31.89 0.57 2.60
N LEU A 177 -31.37 0.25 1.41
CA LEU A 177 -31.74 0.94 0.18
C LEU A 177 -33.11 0.47 -0.34
N GLN A 178 -34.07 1.38 -0.42
CA GLN A 178 -35.36 1.13 -1.08
C GLN A 178 -35.21 1.35 -2.58
N VAL A 179 -35.27 0.28 -3.37
CA VAL A 179 -35.09 0.32 -4.83
C VAL A 179 -36.45 0.47 -5.53
N PRO A 180 -36.69 1.55 -6.31
CA PRO A 180 -37.94 1.74 -7.02
C PRO A 180 -38.21 0.64 -8.06
N PRO A 181 -39.49 0.39 -8.41
CA PRO A 181 -39.82 -0.46 -9.56
C PRO A 181 -39.15 0.04 -10.84
N TYR A 182 -38.81 -0.90 -11.74
CA TYR A 182 -38.16 -0.61 -13.03
C TYR A 182 -36.74 -0.02 -12.92
N THR A 183 -36.06 -0.19 -11.78
CA THR A 183 -34.65 0.20 -11.63
C THR A 183 -33.72 -0.79 -12.33
N LEU A 184 -32.72 -0.26 -13.04
CA LEU A 184 -31.61 -1.04 -13.59
C LEU A 184 -30.40 -0.96 -12.67
N LEU A 185 -29.80 -2.12 -12.39
CA LEU A 185 -28.51 -2.19 -11.72
C LEU A 185 -27.39 -2.12 -12.76
N ALA A 186 -26.46 -1.19 -12.55
CA ALA A 186 -25.24 -1.07 -13.34
C ALA A 186 -24.01 -1.21 -12.42
N SER A 187 -22.98 -1.89 -12.91
CA SER A 187 -21.68 -2.00 -12.24
C SER A 187 -20.59 -1.43 -13.13
N LEU A 188 -19.71 -0.62 -12.56
CA LEU A 188 -18.54 -0.06 -13.25
C LEU A 188 -17.27 -0.46 -12.50
N ASP A 189 -16.20 -0.75 -13.24
CA ASP A 189 -14.87 -1.04 -12.69
C ASP A 189 -13.85 -0.08 -13.30
N VAL A 190 -12.97 0.46 -12.45
CA VAL A 190 -11.90 1.37 -12.89
C VAL A 190 -10.64 0.55 -13.16
N VAL A 191 -10.16 0.61 -14.40
CA VAL A 191 -8.93 -0.08 -14.79
C VAL A 191 -7.71 0.71 -14.33
N SER A 192 -6.80 0.04 -13.62
CA SER A 192 -5.49 0.59 -13.23
C SER A 192 -5.57 1.94 -12.51
N LEU A 193 -6.45 2.04 -11.51
CA LEU A 193 -6.72 3.28 -10.77
C LEU A 193 -5.44 4.06 -10.40
N TYR A 194 -4.51 3.42 -9.67
CA TYR A 194 -3.33 4.10 -9.12
C TYR A 194 -2.41 4.73 -10.18
N SER A 195 -2.17 4.08 -11.32
CA SER A 195 -1.32 4.63 -12.38
C SER A 195 -2.02 5.72 -13.18
N ASN A 196 -3.34 5.84 -13.06
CA ASN A 196 -4.15 6.81 -13.79
C ASN A 196 -4.63 7.98 -12.91
N ILE A 197 -4.15 8.10 -11.66
CA ILE A 197 -4.51 9.23 -10.81
C ILE A 197 -3.83 10.49 -11.34
N PRO A 198 -4.58 11.52 -11.78
CA PRO A 198 -3.99 12.76 -12.27
C PRO A 198 -3.38 13.56 -11.11
N HIS A 199 -2.05 13.46 -10.92
CA HIS A 199 -1.36 14.05 -9.76
C HIS A 199 -1.65 15.54 -9.55
N LYS A 200 -1.67 16.35 -10.61
CA LYS A 200 -1.97 17.80 -10.52
C LYS A 200 -3.37 18.06 -9.99
N ALA A 201 -4.37 17.33 -10.50
CA ALA A 201 -5.75 17.47 -10.06
C ALA A 201 -5.93 16.95 -8.62
N GLY A 202 -5.25 15.86 -8.26
CA GLY A 202 -5.23 15.35 -6.89
C GLY A 202 -4.67 16.35 -5.88
N ILE A 203 -3.51 16.95 -6.17
CA ILE A 203 -2.91 17.99 -5.31
C ILE A 203 -3.83 19.20 -5.19
N GLN A 204 -4.45 19.63 -6.29
CA GLN A 204 -5.38 20.76 -6.27
C GLN A 204 -6.63 20.44 -5.45
N ALA A 205 -7.19 19.23 -5.57
CA ALA A 205 -8.32 18.80 -4.77
C ALA A 205 -7.98 18.79 -3.28
N CYS A 206 -6.80 18.25 -2.90
CA CYS A 206 -6.33 18.29 -1.51
C CYS A 206 -6.20 19.72 -0.99
N ARG A 207 -5.61 20.64 -1.78
CA ARG A 207 -5.48 22.06 -1.40
C ARG A 207 -6.85 22.69 -1.14
N SER A 208 -7.77 22.60 -2.11
CA SER A 208 -9.10 23.20 -1.98
C SER A 208 -9.87 22.63 -0.79
N PHE A 209 -9.70 21.34 -0.50
CA PHE A 209 -10.33 20.72 0.66
C PHE A 209 -9.77 21.26 1.99
N LEU A 210 -8.44 21.31 2.13
CA LEU A 210 -7.77 21.80 3.34
C LEU A 210 -8.07 23.29 3.60
N GLU A 211 -8.09 24.11 2.55
CA GLU A 211 -8.45 25.53 2.68
C GLU A 211 -9.88 25.71 3.18
N THR A 212 -10.83 24.92 2.68
CA THR A 212 -12.24 24.96 3.11
C THR A 212 -12.39 24.50 4.56
N ALA A 213 -11.75 23.40 4.94
CA ALA A 213 -11.83 22.87 6.30
C ALA A 213 -11.20 23.82 7.34
N SER A 214 -10.06 24.44 7.01
CA SER A 214 -9.41 25.43 7.89
C SER A 214 -10.26 26.68 8.13
N TYR A 215 -11.12 27.04 7.16
CA TYR A 215 -12.04 28.17 7.29
C TYR A 215 -13.19 27.85 8.26
N GLU A 216 -13.73 26.63 8.23
CA GLU A 216 -14.79 26.21 9.14
C GLU A 216 -14.30 26.09 10.59
N GLU A 217 -13.09 25.58 10.81
CA GLU A 217 -12.46 25.51 12.13
C GLU A 217 -12.17 26.90 12.73
N ALA A 218 -11.88 27.91 11.90
CA ALA A 218 -11.60 29.27 12.34
C ALA A 218 -12.85 30.11 12.66
N GLN A 219 -14.06 29.62 12.34
CA GLN A 219 -15.34 30.29 12.61
C GLN A 219 -16.08 29.76 13.85
N ILE A 220 -15.53 28.76 14.53
CA ILE A 220 -16.02 28.18 15.80
C ILE A 220 -15.27 28.81 16.96
#